data_AF-A0A4Y2GDU9-F1
#
_entry.id   AF-A0A4Y2GDU9-F1
#
_cell.length_a   1.000
_cell.length_b   1.000
_cell.length_c   1.000
_cell.angle_alpha   90.00
_cell.angle_beta   90.00
_cell.angle_gamma   90.00
#
_symmetry.space_group_name_H-M   'P 1'
#
loop_
_entity.id
_entity.type
_entity.pdbx_description
1 polymer ?
#
loop_
_entity_poly.entity_id
_entity_poly.type
_entity_poly.pdbx_seq_one_letter_code
_entity_poly.pdbx_strand_id
1 'polypeptide(L)'
;MIGKGAKSLQKFSSYMALPAPVSQKSYNKINDKILRATTVVANSCMKKAAEEEELLTGSSDIMVSGDGTWKTRGHSSLVGVCTVIGAESGKVIDIDVMSSYCKSCEVSKKLHMTCMYSDKSKSSYQQWKSHHAKSCQKNHFGSAGKMEVEGMKKIFQRSVAERGVRYLSYICDGDASTFKDVCEDKPYGINTTIEKVECVGHVQKLMGTRLRKLKKDMKWKKLADGKTIGGRGAFNR
;
A
#
# COMPACT_ATOMS: atom_id res chain seq x y z
N MET A 1 -12.37 15.33 17.24
CA MET A 1 -10.91 15.19 16.97
C MET A 1 -10.54 13.72 17.00
N ILE A 2 -10.48 13.05 15.85
CA ILE A 2 -10.07 11.64 15.76
C ILE A 2 -8.72 11.61 15.02
N GLY A 3 -7.77 10.81 15.50
CA GLY A 3 -6.50 10.57 14.80
C GLY A 3 -5.35 11.57 15.04
N LYS A 4 -5.48 12.53 15.97
CA LYS A 4 -4.42 13.54 16.25
C LYS A 4 -3.45 13.18 17.39
N GLY A 5 -3.62 12.03 18.03
CA GLY A 5 -2.71 11.50 19.07
C GLY A 5 -2.84 12.17 20.45
N ALA A 6 -2.02 11.69 21.40
CA ALA A 6 -2.10 12.08 22.82
C ALA A 6 -1.96 13.59 23.09
N LYS A 7 -1.03 14.26 22.40
CA LYS A 7 -0.80 15.71 22.60
C LYS A 7 -2.01 16.55 22.18
N SER A 8 -2.71 16.16 21.12
CA SER A 8 -3.92 16.86 20.71
C SER A 8 -5.08 16.60 21.66
N LEU A 9 -5.18 15.39 22.21
CA LEU A 9 -6.14 15.09 23.28
C LEU A 9 -5.87 15.95 24.52
N GLN A 10 -4.60 16.09 24.91
CA GLN A 10 -4.20 16.96 26.02
C GLN A 10 -4.59 18.42 25.78
N LYS A 11 -4.27 18.97 24.60
CA LYS A 11 -4.68 20.34 24.22
C LYS A 11 -6.20 20.52 24.25
N PHE A 12 -6.94 19.53 23.74
CA PHE A 12 -8.41 19.56 23.76
C PHE A 12 -8.95 19.61 25.19
N SER A 13 -8.50 18.72 26.06
CA SER A 13 -8.91 18.71 27.47
C SER A 13 -8.60 20.06 28.13
N SER A 14 -7.44 20.65 27.85
CA SER A 14 -7.09 21.98 28.34
C SER A 14 -8.05 23.06 27.84
N TYR A 15 -8.42 23.07 26.56
CA TYR A 15 -9.37 24.05 26.02
C TYR A 15 -10.79 23.89 26.57
N MET A 16 -11.18 22.67 26.89
CA MET A 16 -12.52 22.35 27.41
C MET A 16 -12.60 22.39 28.94
N ALA A 17 -11.53 22.80 29.63
CA ALA A 17 -11.41 22.74 31.09
C ALA A 17 -11.70 21.34 31.69
N LEU A 18 -11.37 20.28 30.93
CA LEU A 18 -11.51 18.90 31.36
C LEU A 18 -10.26 18.42 32.12
N PRO A 19 -10.39 17.40 32.99
CA PRO A 19 -9.24 16.74 33.59
C PRO A 19 -8.21 16.28 32.55
N ALA A 20 -6.94 16.28 32.96
CA ALA A 20 -5.87 15.83 32.08
C ALA A 20 -6.12 14.38 31.63
N PRO A 21 -5.96 14.09 30.33
CA PRO A 21 -6.11 12.73 29.84
C PRO A 21 -5.03 11.81 30.41
N VAL A 22 -5.19 10.51 30.20
CA VAL A 22 -4.24 9.48 30.63
C VAL A 22 -2.79 9.83 30.26
N SER A 23 -1.85 9.43 31.12
CA SER A 23 -0.42 9.67 30.86
C SER A 23 0.05 9.04 29.55
N GLN A 24 1.13 9.58 28.96
CA GLN A 24 1.69 9.06 27.70
C GLN A 24 2.02 7.56 27.76
N LYS A 25 2.50 7.08 28.91
CA LYS A 25 2.81 5.66 29.14
C LYS A 25 1.55 4.80 29.09
N SER A 26 0.48 5.24 29.75
CA SER A 26 -0.82 4.55 29.73
C SER A 26 -1.45 4.60 28.34
N TYR A 27 -1.40 5.75 27.66
CA TYR A 27 -1.87 5.91 26.28
C TYR A 27 -1.19 4.92 25.32
N ASN A 28 0.14 4.83 25.37
CA ASN A 28 0.90 3.90 24.53
C ASN A 28 0.52 2.44 24.84
N LYS A 29 0.39 2.08 26.14
CA LYS A 29 -0.02 0.72 26.54
C LYS A 29 -1.42 0.36 26.04
N ILE A 30 -2.34 1.33 26.02
CA ILE A 30 -3.69 1.15 25.46
C ILE A 30 -3.61 0.94 23.96
N ASN A 31 -2.87 1.80 23.24
CA ASN A 31 -2.70 1.65 21.79
C ASN A 31 -2.06 0.31 21.42
N ASP A 32 -1.08 -0.17 22.17
CA ASP A 32 -0.46 -1.48 21.93
C ASP A 32 -1.44 -2.63 22.13
N LYS A 33 -2.33 -2.53 23.13
CA LYS A 33 -3.39 -3.52 23.34
C LYS A 33 -4.41 -3.50 22.19
N ILE A 34 -4.84 -2.31 21.78
CA ILE A 34 -5.76 -2.14 20.65
C ILE A 34 -5.13 -2.70 19.38
N LEU A 35 -3.88 -2.34 19.09
CA LEU A 35 -3.16 -2.82 17.92
C LEU A 35 -3.11 -4.35 17.89
N ARG A 36 -2.70 -5.00 18.99
CA ARG A 36 -2.69 -6.47 19.06
C ARG A 36 -4.06 -7.09 18.83
N ALA A 37 -5.10 -6.57 19.49
CA ALA A 37 -6.46 -7.09 19.34
C ALA A 37 -6.96 -6.93 17.90
N THR A 38 -6.80 -5.73 17.32
CA THR A 38 -7.20 -5.43 15.94
C THR A 38 -6.42 -6.26 14.94
N THR A 39 -5.12 -6.50 15.13
CA THR A 39 -4.32 -7.36 14.25
C THR A 39 -4.82 -8.79 14.25
N VAL A 40 -5.16 -9.35 15.42
CA VAL A 40 -5.73 -10.71 15.51
C VAL A 40 -7.06 -10.80 14.77
N VAL A 41 -7.96 -9.85 15.01
CA VAL A 41 -9.27 -9.81 14.35
C VAL A 41 -9.12 -9.60 12.85
N ALA A 42 -8.28 -8.67 12.42
CA ALA A 42 -8.01 -8.39 11.00
C ALA A 42 -7.48 -9.64 10.29
N ASN A 43 -6.52 -10.35 10.89
CA ASN A 43 -5.98 -11.58 10.31
C ASN A 43 -7.04 -12.68 10.20
N SER A 44 -7.91 -12.82 11.20
CA SER A 44 -9.02 -13.79 11.15
C SER A 44 -10.04 -13.41 10.07
N CYS A 45 -10.40 -12.13 9.95
CA CYS A 45 -11.33 -11.66 8.92
C CYS A 45 -10.77 -11.85 7.51
N MET A 46 -9.49 -11.50 7.30
CA MET A 46 -8.80 -11.67 6.02
C MET A 46 -8.68 -13.13 5.61
N LYS A 47 -8.46 -14.04 6.57
CA LYS A 47 -8.46 -15.49 6.30
C LYS A 47 -9.84 -15.97 5.83
N LYS A 48 -10.91 -15.56 6.52
CA LYS A 48 -12.28 -15.88 6.12
C LYS A 48 -12.64 -15.30 4.75
N ALA A 49 -12.15 -14.09 4.44
CA ALA A 49 -12.33 -13.48 3.13
C ALA A 49 -11.64 -14.29 2.03
N ALA A 50 -10.45 -14.86 2.30
CA ALA A 50 -9.77 -15.75 1.36
C ALA A 50 -10.56 -17.05 1.12
N GLU A 51 -11.07 -17.68 2.19
CA GLU A 51 -11.89 -18.90 2.12
C GLU A 51 -13.20 -18.66 1.32
N GLU A 52 -13.81 -17.50 1.49
CA GLU A 52 -15.01 -17.12 0.75
C GLU A 52 -14.72 -16.84 -0.73
N GLU A 53 -13.60 -16.20 -1.05
CA GLU A 53 -13.16 -15.99 -2.42
C GLU A 53 -12.89 -17.32 -3.14
N GLU A 54 -12.22 -18.25 -2.47
CA GLU A 54 -11.98 -19.61 -2.98
C GLU A 54 -13.29 -20.33 -3.28
N LEU A 55 -14.29 -20.20 -2.40
CA LEU A 55 -15.63 -20.79 -2.62
C LEU A 55 -16.36 -20.18 -3.82
N LEU A 56 -16.31 -18.85 -3.96
CA LEU A 56 -16.94 -18.14 -5.09
C LEU A 56 -16.25 -18.45 -6.42
N THR A 57 -14.92 -18.59 -6.40
CA THR A 57 -14.12 -18.93 -7.58
C THR A 57 -14.25 -20.42 -7.94
N GLY A 58 -14.48 -21.28 -6.94
CA GLY A 58 -14.47 -22.74 -7.09
C GLY A 58 -13.06 -23.34 -7.21
N SER A 59 -12.02 -22.58 -6.85
CA SER A 59 -10.61 -22.96 -6.93
C SER A 59 -9.78 -22.20 -5.89
N SER A 60 -8.72 -22.83 -5.38
CA SER A 60 -7.70 -22.18 -4.53
C SER A 60 -6.83 -21.19 -5.32
N ASP A 61 -6.95 -21.19 -6.64
CA ASP A 61 -6.31 -20.26 -7.55
C ASP A 61 -7.27 -19.12 -7.88
N ILE A 62 -7.07 -17.98 -7.24
CA ILE A 62 -8.01 -16.87 -7.24
C ILE A 62 -7.50 -15.67 -8.05
N MET A 63 -8.45 -14.87 -8.52
CA MET A 63 -8.20 -13.57 -9.13
C MET A 63 -8.24 -12.48 -8.07
N VAL A 64 -7.25 -11.59 -8.07
CA VAL A 64 -7.16 -10.51 -7.09
C VAL A 64 -6.81 -9.18 -7.73
N SER A 65 -7.32 -8.10 -7.15
CA SER A 65 -6.89 -6.74 -7.42
C SER A 65 -5.97 -6.26 -6.31
N GLY A 66 -4.81 -5.70 -6.67
CA GLY A 66 -3.90 -5.09 -5.72
C GLY A 66 -3.65 -3.63 -6.02
N ASP A 67 -3.58 -2.82 -4.97
CA ASP A 67 -3.18 -1.41 -5.05
C ASP A 67 -2.41 -0.95 -3.80
N GLY A 68 -1.64 0.12 -3.97
CA GLY A 68 -0.90 0.81 -2.93
C GLY A 68 -1.54 2.15 -2.56
N THR A 69 -1.52 2.50 -1.28
CA THR A 69 -1.89 3.84 -0.82
C THR A 69 -0.81 4.44 0.07
N TRP A 70 -0.65 5.76 0.04
CA TRP A 70 0.40 6.47 0.77
C TRP A 70 -0.18 7.45 1.76
N LYS A 71 0.49 7.60 2.91
CA LYS A 71 0.07 8.51 3.99
C LYS A 71 -0.02 9.97 3.54
N THR A 72 0.80 10.37 2.58
CA THR A 72 0.85 11.74 2.06
C THR A 72 0.80 11.69 0.54
N ARG A 73 0.12 12.68 -0.07
CA ARG A 73 0.09 12.81 -1.53
C ARG A 73 1.49 13.11 -2.08
N GLY A 74 1.84 12.48 -3.20
CA GLY A 74 3.10 12.67 -3.91
C GLY A 74 4.12 11.55 -3.67
N HIS A 75 5.24 11.60 -4.41
CA HIS A 75 6.24 10.53 -4.45
C HIS A 75 7.25 10.54 -3.28
N SER A 76 6.98 11.29 -2.21
CA SER A 76 7.86 11.49 -1.06
C SER A 76 7.33 10.88 0.24
N SER A 77 6.26 10.09 0.17
CA SER A 77 5.68 9.52 1.37
C SER A 77 6.61 8.48 2.01
N LEU A 78 6.64 8.50 3.34
CA LEU A 78 7.50 7.62 4.14
C LEU A 78 6.80 6.34 4.59
N VAL A 79 5.47 6.29 4.42
CA VAL A 79 4.63 5.17 4.83
C VAL A 79 3.61 4.91 3.73
N GLY A 80 3.56 3.66 3.27
CA GLY A 80 2.57 3.14 2.33
C GLY A 80 1.89 1.89 2.89
N VAL A 81 0.72 1.59 2.37
CA VAL A 81 -0.04 0.36 2.66
C VAL A 81 -0.40 -0.28 1.34
N CYS A 82 -0.03 -1.54 1.16
CA CYS A 82 -0.41 -2.36 0.02
C CYS A 82 -1.58 -3.23 0.43
N THR A 83 -2.58 -3.34 -0.42
CA THR A 83 -3.80 -4.11 -0.15
C THR A 83 -4.13 -4.99 -1.33
N VAL A 84 -4.55 -6.22 -1.05
CA VAL A 84 -5.08 -7.17 -2.04
C VAL A 84 -6.53 -7.50 -1.72
N ILE A 85 -7.36 -7.44 -2.75
CA ILE A 85 -8.82 -7.61 -2.69
C ILE A 85 -9.21 -8.73 -3.66
N GLY A 86 -10.11 -9.62 -3.23
CA GLY A 86 -10.69 -10.66 -4.08
C GLY A 86 -11.55 -10.06 -5.19
N ALA A 87 -11.42 -10.57 -6.41
CA ALA A 87 -12.17 -10.07 -7.55
C ALA A 87 -13.67 -10.37 -7.45
N GLU A 88 -14.04 -11.54 -6.92
CA GLU A 88 -15.42 -12.00 -6.84
C GLU A 88 -16.12 -11.53 -5.54
N SER A 89 -15.45 -11.66 -4.39
CA SER A 89 -16.02 -11.24 -3.10
C SER A 89 -15.98 -9.73 -2.89
N GLY A 90 -15.03 -9.03 -3.54
CA GLY A 90 -14.73 -7.62 -3.28
C GLY A 90 -14.19 -7.36 -1.86
N LYS A 91 -13.76 -8.39 -1.14
CA LYS A 91 -13.26 -8.30 0.24
C LYS A 91 -11.74 -8.21 0.29
N VAL A 92 -11.23 -7.54 1.32
CA VAL A 92 -9.79 -7.46 1.58
C VAL A 92 -9.27 -8.82 2.04
N ILE A 93 -8.36 -9.39 1.25
CA ILE A 93 -7.74 -10.70 1.49
C ILE A 93 -6.42 -10.53 2.23
N ASP A 94 -5.63 -9.50 1.90
CA ASP A 94 -4.37 -9.27 2.58
C ASP A 94 -3.92 -7.80 2.56
N ILE A 95 -3.12 -7.41 3.55
CA ILE A 95 -2.54 -6.07 3.67
C ILE A 95 -1.07 -6.12 4.14
N ASP A 96 -0.22 -5.26 3.59
CA ASP A 96 1.12 -5.03 4.14
C ASP A 96 1.44 -3.55 4.29
N VAL A 97 2.06 -3.20 5.42
CA VAL A 97 2.42 -1.81 5.73
C VAL A 97 3.90 -1.61 5.49
N MET A 98 4.24 -0.76 4.54
CA MET A 98 5.60 -0.42 4.16
C MET A 98 6.00 0.93 4.73
N SER A 99 7.20 1.02 5.30
CA SER A 99 7.70 2.22 5.94
C SER A 99 9.20 2.36 5.73
N SER A 100 9.61 3.52 5.20
CA SER A 100 11.01 3.93 5.11
C SER A 100 11.47 4.74 6.33
N TYR A 101 10.59 4.90 7.31
CA TYR A 101 10.78 5.79 8.46
C TYR A 101 10.58 5.06 9.80
N CYS A 102 11.41 5.43 10.77
CA CYS A 102 11.23 5.05 12.15
C CYS A 102 11.61 6.22 13.05
N LYS A 103 10.71 6.62 13.95
CA LYS A 103 10.95 7.78 14.83
C LYS A 103 12.12 7.54 15.78
N SER A 104 12.22 6.34 16.34
CA SER A 104 13.32 5.96 17.24
C SER A 104 14.67 6.04 16.53
N CYS A 105 14.74 5.58 15.28
CA CYS A 105 15.93 5.74 14.43
C CYS A 105 16.27 7.21 14.16
N GLU A 106 15.28 8.07 13.89
CA GLU A 106 15.51 9.51 13.67
C GLU A 106 16.06 10.19 14.93
N VAL A 107 15.47 9.90 16.10
CA VAL A 107 15.87 10.49 17.38
C VAL A 107 17.25 10.00 17.80
N SER A 108 17.50 8.69 17.72
CA SER A 108 18.80 8.10 18.04
C SER A 108 19.90 8.69 17.14
N LYS A 109 19.65 8.79 15.82
CA LYS A 109 20.59 9.46 14.91
C LYS A 109 20.90 10.89 15.36
N LYS A 110 19.90 11.69 15.72
CA LYS A 110 20.13 13.06 16.19
C LYS A 110 20.99 13.10 17.46
N LEU A 111 20.67 12.28 18.45
CA LEU A 111 21.40 12.20 19.72
C LEU A 111 22.85 11.74 19.54
N HIS A 112 23.09 10.72 18.70
CA HIS A 112 24.44 10.22 18.48
C HIS A 112 25.25 11.10 17.51
N MET A 113 24.61 11.82 16.58
CA MET A 113 25.28 12.81 15.72
C MET A 113 25.82 13.99 16.53
N THR A 114 25.08 14.45 17.55
CA THR A 114 25.54 15.53 18.45
C THR A 114 26.68 15.12 19.38
N CYS A 115 27.00 13.82 19.47
CA CYS A 115 28.04 13.29 20.36
C CYS A 115 29.28 12.74 19.61
N MET A 116 29.42 13.04 18.30
CA MET A 116 30.42 12.45 17.39
C MET A 116 31.90 12.80 17.64
N TYR A 117 32.25 13.44 18.75
CA TYR A 117 33.65 13.75 19.09
C TYR A 117 34.43 12.61 19.78
N SER A 118 33.85 11.42 19.93
CA SER A 118 34.55 10.28 20.57
C SER A 118 34.19 8.92 19.95
N ASP A 119 35.18 8.03 19.83
CA ASP A 119 35.01 6.66 19.31
C ASP A 119 34.05 5.79 20.15
N LYS A 120 33.89 6.11 21.44
CA LYS A 120 32.91 5.47 22.33
C LYS A 120 31.46 5.66 21.83
N SER A 121 31.15 6.80 21.20
CA SER A 121 29.80 7.11 20.69
C SER A 121 29.37 6.23 19.51
N LYS A 122 30.31 5.81 18.65
CA LYS A 122 30.05 4.92 17.50
C LYS A 122 29.68 3.50 17.96
N SER A 123 30.44 2.94 18.89
CA SER A 123 30.18 1.60 19.44
C SER A 123 28.81 1.51 20.12
N SER A 124 28.43 2.55 20.89
CA SER A 124 27.14 2.65 21.56
C SER A 124 25.96 2.70 20.57
N TYR A 125 26.09 3.47 19.48
CA TYR A 125 25.05 3.51 18.45
C TYR A 125 24.89 2.16 17.73
N GLN A 126 25.98 1.45 17.44
CA GLN A 126 25.92 0.11 16.85
C GLN A 126 25.23 -0.91 17.76
N GLN A 127 25.50 -0.84 19.07
CA GLN A 127 24.85 -1.67 20.06
C GLN A 127 23.36 -1.36 20.18
N TRP A 128 22.99 -0.07 20.23
CA TRP A 128 21.60 0.37 20.21
C TRP A 128 20.88 -0.08 18.93
N LYS A 129 21.50 0.10 17.75
CA LYS A 129 20.92 -0.28 16.46
C LYS A 129 20.66 -1.78 16.39
N SER A 130 21.57 -2.59 16.93
CA SER A 130 21.42 -4.05 16.99
C SER A 130 20.24 -4.46 17.89
N HIS A 131 20.10 -3.83 19.05
CA HIS A 131 18.96 -4.07 19.94
C HIS A 131 17.64 -3.55 19.34
N HIS A 132 17.67 -2.39 18.69
CA HIS A 132 16.49 -1.75 18.09
C HIS A 132 16.00 -2.46 16.83
N ALA A 133 16.85 -3.21 16.12
CA ALA A 133 16.50 -3.90 14.87
C ALA A 133 15.19 -4.70 14.97
N LYS A 134 14.96 -5.39 16.10
CA LYS A 134 13.75 -6.18 16.37
C LYS A 134 12.46 -5.35 16.49
N SER A 135 12.59 -4.07 16.81
CA SER A 135 11.49 -3.13 17.06
C SER A 135 11.45 -1.99 16.04
N CYS A 136 12.29 -2.07 14.99
CA CYS A 136 12.41 -1.05 13.99
C CYS A 136 11.17 -1.06 13.09
N GLN A 137 10.53 0.09 12.96
CA GLN A 137 9.36 0.26 12.09
C GLN A 137 9.75 0.46 10.62
N LYS A 138 11.04 0.60 10.31
CA LYS A 138 11.52 0.76 8.96
C LYS A 138 11.73 -0.61 8.33
N ASN A 139 10.94 -0.94 7.33
CA ASN A 139 10.99 -2.20 6.58
C ASN A 139 11.18 -2.01 5.06
N HIS A 140 11.30 -0.77 4.59
CA HIS A 140 11.55 -0.42 3.19
C HIS A 140 12.80 0.46 3.03
N PHE A 141 13.56 0.23 1.96
CA PHE A 141 14.71 1.03 1.55
C PHE A 141 14.59 1.40 0.07
N GLY A 142 14.23 2.65 -0.22
CA GLY A 142 14.04 3.08 -1.60
C GLY A 142 13.10 4.26 -1.74
N SER A 143 12.62 4.47 -2.95
CA SER A 143 11.61 5.49 -3.28
C SER A 143 10.22 5.04 -2.84
N ALA A 144 9.32 6.01 -2.63
CA ALA A 144 7.95 5.70 -2.22
C ALA A 144 7.22 4.77 -3.20
N GLY A 145 7.48 4.88 -4.51
CA GLY A 145 6.89 4.00 -5.52
C GLY A 145 7.35 2.53 -5.42
N LYS A 146 8.57 2.27 -4.94
CA LYS A 146 9.04 0.89 -4.73
C LYS A 146 8.40 0.21 -3.53
N MET A 147 7.74 0.96 -2.63
CA MET A 147 7.02 0.37 -1.50
C MET A 147 5.88 -0.54 -1.97
N GLU A 148 5.17 -0.15 -3.02
CA GLU A 148 4.08 -0.95 -3.58
C GLU A 148 4.61 -2.29 -4.09
N VAL A 149 5.68 -2.24 -4.89
CA VAL A 149 6.31 -3.44 -5.47
C VAL A 149 6.79 -4.40 -4.40
N GLU A 150 7.55 -3.91 -3.41
CA GLU A 150 8.04 -4.76 -2.32
C GLU A 150 6.93 -5.26 -1.39
N GLY A 151 5.89 -4.46 -1.16
CA GLY A 151 4.74 -4.88 -0.37
C GLY A 151 3.93 -5.97 -1.06
N MET A 152 3.70 -5.83 -2.37
CA MET A 152 3.02 -6.87 -3.16
C MET A 152 3.81 -8.17 -3.19
N LYS A 153 5.15 -8.12 -3.36
CA LYS A 153 5.99 -9.34 -3.27
C LYS A 153 5.77 -10.10 -1.97
N LYS A 154 5.79 -9.40 -0.83
CA LYS A 154 5.58 -10.02 0.49
C LYS A 154 4.19 -10.66 0.61
N ILE A 155 3.16 -9.98 0.11
CA ILE A 155 1.77 -10.48 0.13
C ILE A 155 1.67 -11.76 -0.72
N PHE A 156 2.23 -11.75 -1.93
CA PHE A 156 2.21 -12.92 -2.81
C PHE A 156 3.00 -14.11 -2.24
N GLN A 157 4.18 -13.86 -1.66
CA GLN A 157 5.01 -14.91 -1.06
C GLN A 157 4.33 -15.61 0.14
N ARG A 158 3.60 -14.87 0.97
CA ARG A 158 2.97 -15.44 2.18
C ARG A 158 1.55 -15.95 1.96
N SER A 159 0.94 -15.68 0.80
CA SER A 159 -0.45 -16.02 0.47
C SER A 159 -0.79 -17.48 0.76
N VAL A 160 0.01 -18.43 0.28
CA VAL A 160 -0.23 -19.87 0.49
C VAL A 160 -0.12 -20.24 1.98
N ALA A 161 0.89 -19.72 2.67
CA ALA A 161 1.14 -20.07 4.07
C ALA A 161 0.12 -19.45 5.04
N GLU A 162 -0.30 -18.21 4.80
CA GLU A 162 -1.17 -17.46 5.71
C GLU A 162 -2.64 -17.48 5.32
N ARG A 163 -2.94 -17.58 4.02
CA ARG A 163 -4.30 -17.49 3.46
C ARG A 163 -4.77 -18.80 2.82
N GLY A 164 -3.87 -19.70 2.43
CA GLY A 164 -4.21 -20.99 1.82
C GLY A 164 -4.55 -20.92 0.33
N VAL A 165 -4.39 -19.76 -0.31
CA VAL A 165 -4.76 -19.52 -1.72
C VAL A 165 -3.57 -19.01 -2.52
N ARG A 166 -3.60 -19.20 -3.84
CA ARG A 166 -2.63 -18.64 -4.79
C ARG A 166 -3.29 -17.56 -5.62
N TYR A 167 -2.59 -16.44 -5.80
CA TYR A 167 -3.04 -15.32 -6.63
C TYR A 167 -2.54 -15.52 -8.06
N LEU A 168 -3.32 -16.16 -8.93
CA LEU A 168 -2.91 -16.44 -10.32
C LEU A 168 -3.27 -15.31 -11.29
N SER A 169 -4.39 -14.63 -11.10
CA SER A 169 -4.77 -13.51 -11.95
C SER A 169 -4.68 -12.21 -11.16
N TYR A 170 -3.86 -11.27 -11.64
CA TYR A 170 -3.59 -10.01 -10.96
C TYR A 170 -4.13 -8.82 -11.76
N ILE A 171 -5.15 -8.16 -11.21
CA ILE A 171 -5.72 -6.93 -11.75
C ILE A 171 -4.91 -5.74 -11.23
N CYS A 172 -4.24 -5.04 -12.15
CA CYS A 172 -3.38 -3.89 -11.83
C CYS A 172 -3.74 -2.66 -12.69
N ASP A 173 -3.57 -1.46 -12.13
CA ASP A 173 -3.79 -0.20 -12.85
C ASP A 173 -2.57 0.16 -13.70
N GLY A 174 -2.44 -0.44 -14.89
CA GLY A 174 -1.59 0.02 -16.00
C GLY A 174 -0.07 0.04 -15.80
N ASP A 175 0.45 0.25 -14.59
CA ASP A 175 1.85 0.36 -14.26
C ASP A 175 2.48 -1.04 -14.26
N ALA A 176 3.12 -1.35 -15.38
CA ALA A 176 3.70 -2.66 -15.65
C ALA A 176 4.87 -3.04 -14.73
N SER A 177 5.43 -2.10 -13.95
CA SER A 177 6.59 -2.36 -13.09
C SER A 177 6.27 -3.29 -11.92
N THR A 178 5.12 -3.10 -11.25
CA THR A 178 4.75 -3.92 -10.08
C THR A 178 4.52 -5.38 -10.49
N PHE A 179 3.75 -5.60 -11.57
CA PHE A 179 3.48 -6.94 -12.08
C PHE A 179 4.74 -7.67 -12.55
N LYS A 180 5.63 -6.97 -13.27
CA LYS A 180 6.88 -7.57 -13.78
C LYS A 180 7.74 -8.09 -12.64
N ASP A 181 7.94 -7.27 -11.63
CA ASP A 181 8.77 -7.60 -10.48
C ASP A 181 8.17 -8.73 -9.63
N VAL A 182 6.83 -8.80 -9.49
CA VAL A 182 6.14 -9.91 -8.80
C VAL A 182 6.26 -11.22 -9.60
N CYS A 183 6.17 -11.18 -10.94
CA CYS A 183 6.39 -12.36 -11.77
C CYS A 183 7.82 -12.88 -11.71
N GLU A 184 8.81 -11.98 -11.68
CA GLU A 184 10.23 -12.33 -11.53
C GLU A 184 10.53 -13.04 -10.21
N ASP A 185 9.78 -12.70 -9.15
CA ASP A 185 9.92 -13.28 -7.81
C ASP A 185 9.42 -14.73 -7.73
N LYS A 186 8.62 -15.19 -8.71
CA LYS A 186 8.08 -16.57 -8.83
C LYS A 186 7.56 -17.14 -7.49
N PRO A 187 6.60 -16.47 -6.83
CA PRO A 187 6.12 -16.84 -5.50
C PRO A 187 5.52 -18.25 -5.43
N TYR A 188 5.07 -18.80 -6.56
CA TYR A 188 4.43 -20.11 -6.66
C TYR A 188 5.24 -21.15 -7.46
N GLY A 189 6.54 -20.90 -7.66
CA GLY A 189 7.45 -21.80 -8.38
C GLY A 189 7.53 -21.56 -9.89
N ILE A 190 8.43 -22.29 -10.56
CA ILE A 190 8.83 -22.02 -11.95
C ILE A 190 7.76 -22.38 -13.00
N ASN A 191 6.84 -23.27 -12.63
CA ASN A 191 5.78 -23.78 -13.50
C ASN A 191 4.48 -22.98 -13.42
N THR A 192 4.44 -21.97 -12.54
CA THR A 192 3.22 -21.21 -12.26
C THR A 192 3.42 -19.77 -12.70
N THR A 193 2.63 -19.34 -13.69
CA THR A 193 2.70 -17.97 -14.22
C THR A 193 1.52 -17.17 -13.69
N ILE A 194 1.76 -15.93 -13.26
CA ILE A 194 0.71 -14.99 -12.86
C ILE A 194 0.25 -14.26 -14.12
N GLU A 195 -1.04 -14.26 -14.39
CA GLU A 195 -1.66 -13.57 -15.51
C GLU A 195 -1.97 -12.11 -15.15
N LYS A 196 -1.56 -11.17 -16.01
CA LYS A 196 -1.92 -9.76 -15.86
C LYS A 196 -3.32 -9.53 -16.44
N VAL A 197 -4.19 -8.93 -15.65
CA VAL A 197 -5.49 -8.44 -16.10
C VAL A 197 -5.50 -6.91 -16.00
N GLU A 198 -5.96 -6.26 -17.06
CA GLU A 198 -6.05 -4.80 -17.11
C GLU A 198 -7.33 -4.30 -16.41
N CYS A 199 -7.19 -3.25 -15.61
CA CYS A 199 -8.35 -2.60 -15.00
C CYS A 199 -9.25 -1.94 -16.07
N VAL A 200 -10.56 -2.20 -16.01
CA VAL A 200 -11.54 -1.61 -16.95
C VAL A 200 -11.48 -0.08 -16.95
N GLY A 201 -11.32 0.54 -15.77
CA GLY A 201 -11.17 1.99 -15.65
C GLY A 201 -9.90 2.50 -16.33
N HIS A 202 -8.80 1.73 -16.29
CA HIS A 202 -7.57 2.05 -17.00
C HIS A 202 -7.79 1.98 -18.52
N VAL A 203 -8.43 0.92 -19.01
CA VAL A 203 -8.76 0.74 -20.43
C VAL A 203 -9.64 1.90 -20.94
N GLN A 204 -10.65 2.31 -20.16
CA GLN A 204 -11.50 3.45 -20.49
C GLN A 204 -10.71 4.76 -20.60
N LYS A 205 -9.81 5.05 -19.64
CA LYS A 205 -8.93 6.23 -19.68
C LYS A 205 -8.00 6.22 -20.90
N LEU A 206 -7.43 5.06 -21.22
CA LEU A 206 -6.59 4.88 -22.41
C LEU A 206 -7.39 5.13 -23.69
N MET A 207 -8.58 4.54 -23.83
CA MET A 207 -9.45 4.75 -24.98
C MET A 207 -9.84 6.23 -25.11
N GLY A 208 -10.26 6.88 -24.03
CA GLY A 208 -10.59 8.31 -24.03
C GLY A 208 -9.42 9.19 -24.44
N THR A 209 -8.20 8.84 -24.03
CA THR A 209 -6.98 9.58 -24.43
C THR A 209 -6.66 9.39 -25.91
N ARG A 210 -6.76 8.16 -26.43
CA ARG A 210 -6.58 7.86 -27.85
C ARG A 210 -7.61 8.59 -28.72
N LEU A 211 -8.88 8.60 -28.31
CA LEU A 211 -9.96 9.30 -29.00
C LEU A 211 -9.74 10.82 -29.02
N ARG A 212 -9.32 11.42 -27.89
CA ARG A 212 -8.99 12.86 -27.84
C ARG A 212 -7.80 13.20 -28.74
N LYS A 213 -6.79 12.33 -28.80
CA LYS A 213 -5.64 12.49 -29.71
C LYS A 213 -6.08 12.41 -31.17
N LEU A 214 -6.87 11.39 -31.53
CA LEU A 214 -7.43 11.25 -32.88
C LEU A 214 -8.26 12.47 -33.28
N LYS A 215 -9.12 12.98 -32.40
CA LYS A 215 -9.90 14.21 -32.62
C LYS A 215 -9.01 15.42 -32.88
N LYS A 216 -7.87 15.53 -32.19
CA LYS A 216 -6.89 16.60 -32.39
C LYS A 216 -6.17 16.47 -33.74
N ASP A 217 -5.73 15.25 -34.08
CA ASP A 217 -4.98 14.98 -35.31
C ASP A 217 -5.87 15.11 -36.56
N MET A 218 -7.15 14.77 -36.44
CA MET A 218 -8.15 14.85 -37.52
C MET A 218 -8.95 16.15 -37.52
N LYS A 219 -8.55 17.16 -36.74
CA LYS A 219 -9.30 18.42 -36.54
C LYS A 219 -9.68 19.13 -37.85
N TRP A 220 -8.83 19.03 -38.87
CA TRP A 220 -9.02 19.68 -40.17
C TRP A 220 -9.33 18.70 -41.32
N LYS A 221 -9.39 17.39 -41.04
CA LYS A 221 -9.74 16.37 -42.03
C LYS A 221 -11.23 16.12 -42.01
N LYS A 222 -11.87 16.23 -43.17
CA LYS A 222 -13.26 15.80 -43.37
C LYS A 222 -13.28 14.29 -43.53
N LEU A 223 -14.23 13.64 -42.87
CA LEU A 223 -14.52 12.22 -43.07
C LEU A 223 -15.26 12.03 -44.40
N ALA A 224 -15.52 10.78 -44.78
CA ALA A 224 -16.20 10.43 -46.03
C ALA A 224 -17.62 11.05 -46.13
N ASP A 225 -18.23 11.41 -45.01
CA ASP A 225 -19.52 12.11 -44.91
C ASP A 225 -19.41 13.64 -45.04
N GLY A 226 -18.21 14.16 -45.32
CA GLY A 226 -17.92 15.59 -45.45
C GLY A 226 -17.88 16.36 -44.11
N LYS A 227 -18.13 15.70 -42.98
CA LYS A 227 -18.13 16.31 -41.64
C LYS A 227 -16.78 16.17 -40.96
N THR A 228 -16.50 17.07 -40.02
CA THR A 228 -15.34 16.98 -39.14
C THR A 228 -15.69 16.19 -37.87
N ILE A 229 -14.70 15.55 -37.24
CA ILE A 229 -14.89 14.81 -35.97
C ILE A 229 -15.34 15.74 -34.82
N GLY A 230 -15.12 17.05 -34.93
CA GLY A 230 -15.55 18.03 -33.92
C GLY A 230 -16.82 18.77 -34.34
N GLY A 231 -17.97 18.43 -33.74
CA GLY A 231 -19.24 19.15 -33.91
C GLY A 231 -20.33 18.68 -32.93
N ARG A 232 -21.38 19.48 -32.69
CA ARG A 232 -22.54 19.05 -31.90
C ARG A 232 -23.19 17.84 -32.56
N GLY A 233 -23.29 16.72 -31.83
CA GLY A 233 -23.78 15.43 -32.34
C GLY A 233 -22.70 14.38 -32.66
N ALA A 234 -21.41 14.74 -32.62
CA ALA A 234 -20.28 13.81 -32.74
C ALA A 234 -19.44 13.79 -31.45
N PHE A 235 -18.90 12.61 -31.07
CA PHE A 235 -18.06 12.30 -29.89
C PHE A 235 -17.78 13.50 -28.96
N ASN A 236 -18.81 13.87 -28.19
CA ASN A 236 -18.80 14.91 -27.19
C ASN A 236 -19.53 14.36 -25.96
N ARG A 237 -18.92 13.40 -25.28
CA ARG A 237 -19.10 13.12 -23.86
C ARG A 237 -17.76 12.62 -23.32
#